data_AF-A0A1I2NPW0-F1
#
_entry.id   AF-A0A1I2NPW0-F1
#
_cell.length_a   1.000
_cell.length_b   1.000
_cell.length_c   1.000
_cell.angle_alpha   90.00
_cell.angle_beta   90.00
_cell.angle_gamma   90.00
#
_symmetry.space_group_name_H-M   'P 1'
#
loop_
_entity.id
_entity.type
_entity.pdbx_description
1 polymer ?
#
loop_
_entity_poly.entity_id
_entity_poly.type
_entity_poly.pdbx_seq_one_letter_code
_entity_poly.pdbx_strand_id
1 'polypeptide(L)' 'MSFQWVSYFECATCGELARADAVEYDSLGYSVCPLCGERGGPLASAEVDTDSVEAVE' A
#
# COMPACT_ATOMS: atom_id res chain seq x y z
N MET A 1 12.67 27.06 -3.83
CA MET A 1 12.74 25.73 -4.47
C MET A 1 11.62 24.86 -3.93
N SER A 2 10.68 24.40 -4.77
CA SER A 2 9.67 23.42 -4.36
C SER A 2 10.18 22.02 -4.68
N PHE A 3 10.38 21.18 -3.67
CA PHE A 3 10.68 19.76 -3.83
C PHE A 3 9.36 19.00 -3.95
N GLN A 4 9.10 18.42 -5.12
CA GLN A 4 7.94 17.57 -5.33
C GLN A 4 8.31 16.16 -4.88
N TRP A 5 7.98 15.83 -3.63
CA TRP A 5 8.04 14.46 -3.15
C TRP A 5 6.97 13.65 -3.87
N VAL A 6 7.37 12.57 -4.53
CA VAL A 6 6.42 11.68 -5.16
C VAL A 6 6.55 10.30 -4.59
N SER A 7 5.44 9.83 -4.02
CA SER A 7 5.29 8.48 -3.54
C SER A 7 4.98 7.53 -4.70
N TYR A 8 5.54 6.33 -4.57
CA TYR A 8 5.25 5.20 -5.42
C TYR A 8 4.55 4.14 -4.58
N PHE A 9 3.61 3.46 -5.19
CA PHE A 9 2.91 2.30 -4.68
C PHE A 9 3.43 1.07 -5.40
N GLU A 10 3.80 0.04 -4.65
CA GLU A 10 4.17 -1.26 -5.19
C GLU A 10 3.10 -2.28 -4.82
N CYS A 11 2.59 -3.02 -5.80
CA CYS A 11 1.62 -4.08 -5.56
C CYS A 11 2.33 -5.36 -5.15
N ALA A 12 2.06 -5.87 -3.94
CA ALA A 12 2.63 -7.13 -3.45
C ALA A 12 2.19 -8.37 -4.26
N THR A 13 1.06 -8.30 -4.97
CA THR A 13 0.50 -9.46 -5.70
C THR A 13 1.08 -9.61 -7.10
N CYS A 14 1.14 -8.53 -7.87
CA CYS A 14 1.65 -8.57 -9.24
C CYS A 14 3.04 -7.92 -9.40
N GLY A 15 3.56 -7.26 -8.36
CA GLY A 15 4.84 -6.55 -8.39
C GLY A 15 4.82 -5.21 -9.13
N GLU A 16 3.65 -4.69 -9.50
CA GLU A 16 3.53 -3.44 -10.27
C GLU A 16 3.91 -2.22 -9.44
N LEU A 17 4.72 -1.33 -10.01
CA LEU A 17 5.16 -0.07 -9.41
C LEU A 17 4.42 1.10 -10.07
N ALA A 18 3.40 1.59 -9.39
CA ALA A 18 2.59 2.72 -9.84
C ALA A 18 2.89 4.00 -9.06
N ARG A 19 2.66 5.17 -9.65
CA ARG A 19 2.69 6.45 -8.92
C ARG A 19 1.47 6.49 -8.01
N ALA A 20 1.63 6.90 -6.75
CA ALA A 20 0.51 6.94 -5.80
C ALA A 20 -0.64 7.86 -6.25
N ASP A 21 -0.35 8.84 -7.11
CA ASP A 21 -1.33 9.76 -7.72
C ASP A 21 -2.22 9.08 -8.77
N ALA A 22 -1.75 7.97 -9.37
CA ALA A 22 -2.47 7.19 -10.37
C ALA A 22 -3.15 5.93 -9.78
N VAL A 23 -3.07 5.76 -8.46
CA VAL A 23 -3.66 4.63 -7.74
C VAL A 23 -5.04 5.04 -7.24
N GLU A 24 -6.05 4.26 -7.62
CA GLU A 24 -7.42 4.46 -7.13
C GLU A 24 -7.54 3.98 -5.68
N TYR A 25 -8.48 4.55 -4.94
CA TYR A 25 -8.79 4.12 -3.58
C TYR A 25 -10.24 3.67 -3.49
N ASP A 26 -10.48 2.55 -2.82
CA ASP A 26 -11.84 2.04 -2.57
C ASP A 26 -12.59 2.94 -1.57
N SER A 27 -13.89 2.72 -1.39
CA SER A 27 -14.74 3.46 -0.43
C SER A 27 -14.25 3.37 1.02
N LEU A 28 -13.44 2.35 1.34
CA LEU A 28 -12.81 2.17 2.65
C LEU A 28 -11.46 2.91 2.80
N GLY A 29 -10.94 3.51 1.72
CA GLY A 29 -9.65 4.20 1.71
C GLY A 29 -8.42 3.31 1.48
N TYR A 30 -8.62 2.05 1.07
CA TYR A 30 -7.52 1.16 0.67
C TYR A 30 -7.12 1.42 -0.78
N SER A 31 -5.82 1.36 -1.08
CA SER A 31 -5.34 1.50 -2.45
C SER A 31 -5.80 0.31 -3.30
N VAL A 32 -6.06 0.53 -4.57
CA VAL A 32 -6.47 -0.51 -5.52
C VAL A 32 -5.45 -0.52 -6.66
N CYS A 33 -4.84 -1.68 -6.89
CA CYS A 33 -3.87 -1.84 -7.95
C CYS A 33 -4.54 -1.59 -9.32
N PRO A 34 -4.02 -0.67 -10.15
CA PRO A 34 -4.62 -0.39 -11.45
C PRO A 34 -4.43 -1.53 -12.47
N LEU A 35 -3.51 -2.47 -12.21
CA LEU A 35 -3.20 -3.56 -13.13
C LEU A 35 -4.07 -4.80 -12.86
N CYS A 36 -4.11 -5.27 -11.61
CA CYS A 36 -4.83 -6.49 -11.23
C CYS A 36 -6.14 -6.22 -10.47
N GLY A 37 -6.40 -4.99 -10.03
CA GLY A 37 -7.57 -4.64 -9.22
C GLY A 37 -7.47 -5.07 -7.75
N GLU A 38 -6.31 -5.56 -7.32
CA GLU A 38 -6.11 -6.05 -5.95
C GLU A 38 -6.04 -4.90 -4.95
N ARG A 39 -6.64 -5.08 -3.78
CA ARG A 39 -6.73 -4.05 -2.74
C ARG A 39 -5.46 -4.07 -1.89
N GLY A 40 -4.66 -3.01 -1.97
CA GLY A 40 -3.55 -2.72 -1.07
C GLY A 40 -4.06 -2.32 0.31
N GLY A 41 -4.18 -3.31 1.19
CA GLY A 41 -4.36 -3.12 2.62
C GLY A 41 -3.09 -3.49 3.39
N PRO A 42 -3.00 -3.16 4.69
CA PRO A 42 -1.93 -3.67 5.56
C PRO A 42 -1.84 -5.20 5.52
N LEU A 43 -2.96 -5.89 5.22
CA LEU A 43 -3.01 -7.34 5.04
C LEU A 43 -2.40 -7.85 3.71
N ALA A 44 -2.32 -7.00 2.68
CA ALA A 44 -1.73 -7.37 1.39
C ALA A 44 -0.19 -7.27 1.42
N SER A 45 0.36 -6.46 2.34
CA SER A 45 1.79 -6.39 2.61
C SER A 45 2.22 -7.21 3.83
N ALA A 46 1.27 -7.75 4.61
CA ALA A 46 1.55 -8.56 5.80
C ALA A 46 1.77 -10.04 5.43
N GLU A 47 2.80 -10.30 4.64
CA GLU A 47 3.73 -11.33 5.06
C GLU A 47 4.82 -10.59 5.85
N VAL A 48 5.00 -10.94 7.14
CA VAL A 48 5.77 -10.24 8.20
C VAL A 48 5.02 -9.06 8.86
N ASP A 49 4.77 -8.98 10.16
CA ASP A 49 5.33 -9.69 11.32
C ASP A 49 4.25 -9.71 12.43
N THR A 50 3.87 -10.90 12.90
CA THR A 50 3.08 -11.07 14.14
C THR A 50 4.05 -11.02 15.32
N ASP A 51 4.66 -9.86 15.56
CA ASP A 51 5.47 -9.60 16.76
C ASP A 51 5.55 -8.09 17.03
N SER A 52 4.43 -7.47 17.41
CA SER A 52 4.43 -6.19 18.15
C SER A 52 3.03 -5.90 18.68
N VAL A 53 2.48 -6.85 19.44
CA VAL A 53 1.57 -6.53 20.53
C VAL A 53 2.06 -7.32 21.74
N GLU A 54 3.26 -7.00 22.22
CA GLU A 54 3.57 -7.23 23.62
C GLU A 54 3.32 -5.94 24.40
N ALA A 55 2.57 -6.13 25.48
CA ALA A 55 2.00 -5.12 26.34
C ALA A 55 3.08 -4.27 26.99
N VAL A 56 2.82 -2.97 27.04
CA VAL A 56 3.37 -2.09 28.06
C VAL A 56 2.66 -2.43 29.38
N GLU A 57 3.39 -3.03 30.33
CA GLU A 57 3.03 -3.07 31.76
C GLU A 57 3.59 -1.84 32.49
#